data_AF-A0A6I1JYD5-F1
#
_entry.id   AF-A0A6I1JYD5-F1
#
_cell.length_a   1.000
_cell.length_b   1.000
_cell.length_c   1.000
_cell.angle_alpha   90.00
_cell.angle_beta   90.00
_cell.angle_gamma   90.00
#
_symmetry.space_group_name_H-M   'P 1'
#
loop_
_entity.id
_entity.type
_entity.pdbx_description
1 polymer ?
#
loop_
_entity_poly.entity_id
_entity_poly.type
_entity_poly.pdbx_seq_one_letter_code
_entity_poly.pdbx_strand_id
1 'polypeptide(L)'
;MIVAAIIGLLAVIAIPNFVKTRATAQKNGCIGNLKQIDGAMNQWAVENKKAATDTYSLSDTTLLAFIKGSLLPVCPGGAPTPLVRRSRPR
;
A
#
# COMPACT_ATOMS: atom_id res chain seq x y z
N MET A 1 21.43 -34.69 -20.38
CA MET A 1 21.01 -33.51 -21.16
C MET A 1 19.49 -33.36 -21.35
N ILE A 2 18.65 -34.24 -20.79
CA ILE A 2 17.18 -34.10 -20.89
C ILE A 2 16.54 -33.27 -19.75
N VAL A 3 17.18 -33.26 -18.58
CA VAL A 3 16.69 -32.54 -17.39
C VAL A 3 16.62 -31.02 -17.63
N ALA A 4 17.63 -30.45 -18.31
CA ALA A 4 17.66 -29.02 -18.64
C ALA A 4 16.48 -28.59 -19.53
N ALA A 5 16.05 -29.45 -20.45
CA ALA A 5 14.91 -29.17 -21.34
C ALA A 5 13.58 -29.10 -20.56
N ILE A 6 13.37 -30.01 -19.61
CA ILE A 6 12.15 -30.06 -18.80
C ILE A 6 12.07 -28.85 -17.86
N ILE A 7 13.19 -28.47 -17.23
CA ILE A 7 13.26 -27.27 -16.37
C ILE A 7 12.94 -26.00 -17.18
N GLY A 8 13.48 -25.89 -18.41
CA GLY A 8 13.20 -24.77 -19.30
C GLY A 8 11.71 -24.62 -19.62
N LEU A 9 11.02 -25.72 -19.96
CA LEU A 9 9.59 -25.69 -20.28
C LEU A 9 8.73 -25.22 -19.10
N LEU A 10 9.01 -25.71 -17.88
CA LEU A 10 8.27 -25.31 -16.68
C LEU A 10 8.52 -23.83 -16.31
N ALA A 11 9.76 -23.36 -16.45
CA ALA A 11 10.13 -21.98 -16.17
C ALA A 11 9.38 -20.98 -17.08
N VAL A 12 9.20 -21.31 -18.36
CA VAL A 12 8.48 -20.45 -19.33
C VAL A 12 7.03 -20.19 -18.89
N ILE A 13 6.36 -21.17 -18.29
CA ILE A 13 4.97 -21.01 -17.82
C ILE A 13 4.94 -20.29 -16.46
N ALA A 14 5.91 -20.56 -15.59
CA ALA A 14 5.93 -20.05 -14.22
C ALA A 14 6.35 -18.56 -14.11
N ILE A 15 7.36 -18.12 -14.88
CA ILE A 15 7.89 -16.75 -14.84
C ILE A 15 6.81 -15.67 -15.10
N PRO A 16 5.99 -15.74 -16.17
CA PRO A 16 5.02 -14.69 -16.45
C PRO A 16 3.97 -14.58 -15.34
N ASN A 17 3.57 -15.70 -14.74
CA ASN A 17 2.65 -15.70 -13.62
C ASN A 17 3.27 -15.09 -12.36
N PHE A 18 4.54 -15.44 -12.05
CA PHE A 18 5.25 -14.91 -10.89
C PHE A 18 5.43 -13.38 -10.92
N VAL A 19 5.70 -12.81 -12.09
CA VAL A 19 5.81 -11.35 -12.25
C VAL A 19 4.45 -10.66 -12.01
N LYS A 20 3.37 -11.24 -12.55
CA LYS A 20 2.00 -10.70 -12.39
C LYS A 20 1.52 -10.79 -10.94
N THR A 21 1.77 -11.91 -10.26
CA THR A 21 1.37 -12.11 -8.86
C THR A 21 2.15 -11.19 -7.93
N ARG A 22 3.44 -10.95 -8.18
CA ARG A 22 4.21 -9.92 -7.46
C ARG A 22 3.58 -8.55 -7.57
N ALA A 23 3.27 -8.09 -8.78
CA ALA A 23 2.65 -6.78 -8.98
C ALA A 23 1.26 -6.68 -8.31
N THR A 24 0.50 -7.77 -8.31
CA THR A 24 -0.82 -7.83 -7.65
C THR A 24 -0.70 -7.85 -6.12
N ALA A 25 0.22 -8.63 -5.56
CA ALA A 25 0.49 -8.67 -4.12
C ALA A 25 0.99 -7.32 -3.61
N GLN A 26 1.85 -6.64 -4.38
CA GLN A 26 2.31 -5.28 -4.12
C GLN A 26 1.16 -4.26 -4.10
N LYS A 27 0.22 -4.35 -5.05
CA LYS A 27 -1.00 -3.52 -5.08
C LYS A 27 -1.90 -3.81 -3.88
N ASN A 28 -2.14 -5.08 -3.56
CA ASN A 28 -3.01 -5.48 -2.44
C ASN A 28 -2.42 -5.08 -1.09
N GLY A 29 -1.10 -5.18 -0.91
CA GLY A 29 -0.40 -4.68 0.27
C GLY A 29 -0.55 -3.16 0.40
N CYS A 30 -0.41 -2.42 -0.71
CA CYS A 30 -0.64 -0.98 -0.73
C CYS A 30 -2.09 -0.60 -0.35
N ILE A 31 -3.08 -1.32 -0.86
CA ILE A 31 -4.50 -1.10 -0.50
C ILE A 31 -4.74 -1.38 0.99
N GLY A 32 -4.14 -2.44 1.53
CA GLY A 32 -4.20 -2.75 2.96
C GLY A 32 -3.62 -1.63 3.83
N ASN A 33 -2.48 -1.07 3.40
CA ASN A 33 -1.83 0.06 4.06
C ASN A 33 -2.70 1.31 4.03
N LEU A 34 -3.32 1.64 2.89
CA LEU A 34 -4.24 2.77 2.77
C LEU A 34 -5.44 2.62 3.70
N LYS A 35 -6.02 1.42 3.81
CA LYS A 35 -7.13 1.16 4.74
C LYS A 35 -6.75 1.36 6.21
N GLN A 36 -5.51 1.03 6.58
CA GLN A 36 -5.03 1.28 7.94
C GLN A 36 -4.90 2.78 8.21
N ILE A 37 -4.41 3.56 7.24
CA ILE A 37 -4.33 5.02 7.33
C ILE A 37 -5.74 5.63 7.42
N ASP A 38 -6.67 5.20 6.59
CA ASP A 38 -8.06 5.69 6.62
C ASP A 38 -8.74 5.39 7.97
N GLY A 39 -8.48 4.22 8.57
CA GLY A 39 -8.96 3.88 9.91
C GLY A 39 -8.36 4.77 11.00
N ALA A 40 -7.05 4.99 10.96
CA ALA A 40 -6.34 5.87 11.89
C ALA A 40 -6.81 7.33 11.77
N MET A 41 -7.02 7.81 10.54
CA MET A 41 -7.51 9.16 10.27
C MET A 41 -8.94 9.35 10.81
N ASN A 42 -9.83 8.37 10.60
CA ASN A 42 -11.18 8.45 11.14
C ASN A 42 -11.18 8.53 12.67
N GLN A 43 -10.29 7.80 13.36
CA GLN A 43 -10.14 7.89 14.81
C GLN A 43 -9.62 9.26 15.24
N TRP A 44 -8.55 9.76 14.59
CA TRP A 44 -8.01 11.09 14.86
C TRP A 44 -9.05 12.21 14.65
N ALA A 45 -9.86 12.10 13.59
CA ALA A 45 -10.91 13.06 13.24
C ALA A 45 -12.01 13.11 14.31
N VAL A 46 -12.43 11.95 14.82
CA VAL A 46 -13.43 11.84 15.90
C VAL A 46 -12.91 12.47 17.19
N GLU A 47 -11.64 12.25 17.54
CA GLU A 47 -11.05 12.80 18.77
C GLU A 47 -10.80 14.31 18.69
N ASN A 48 -10.40 14.82 17.51
CA ASN A 48 -10.07 16.24 17.34
C ASN A 48 -11.25 17.10 16.89
N LYS A 49 -12.46 16.53 16.78
CA LYS A 49 -13.66 17.19 16.21
C LYS A 49 -13.38 17.82 14.83
N LYS A 50 -12.49 17.22 14.05
CA LYS A 50 -12.12 17.65 12.71
C LYS A 50 -12.73 16.72 11.68
N ALA A 51 -12.89 17.18 10.44
CA ALA A 51 -13.39 16.31 9.40
C ALA A 51 -12.27 15.37 8.94
N ALA A 52 -12.60 14.09 8.68
CA ALA A 52 -11.69 13.15 8.00
C ALA A 52 -11.37 13.57 6.54
N THR A 53 -11.84 14.74 6.11
CA THR A 53 -11.55 15.36 4.82
C THR A 53 -10.56 16.51 4.91
N ASP A 54 -10.18 16.94 6.12
CA ASP A 54 -9.20 18.01 6.30
C ASP A 54 -7.80 17.55 5.92
N THR A 55 -7.03 18.45 5.30
CA THR A 55 -5.63 18.22 4.94
C THR A 55 -4.80 18.02 6.21
N TYR A 56 -4.30 16.81 6.42
CA TYR A 56 -3.36 16.50 7.49
C TYR A 56 -1.94 16.53 6.95
N SER A 57 -0.98 16.97 7.77
CA SER A 57 0.44 16.90 7.42
C SER A 57 0.99 15.53 7.81
N LEU A 58 1.85 14.95 6.96
CA LEU A 58 2.62 13.73 7.27
C LEU A 58 3.56 13.92 8.49
N SER A 59 3.75 15.16 8.92
CA SER A 59 4.55 15.55 10.08
C SER A 59 3.75 15.67 11.38
N ASP A 60 2.42 15.51 11.34
CA ASP A 60 1.61 15.57 12.57
C ASP A 60 1.83 14.30 13.39
N THR A 61 2.63 14.44 14.46
CA THR A 61 2.91 13.41 15.45
C THR A 61 1.64 12.86 16.09
N THR A 62 0.54 13.63 16.07
CA THR A 62 -0.77 13.19 16.56
C THR A 62 -1.38 12.09 15.70
N LEU A 63 -1.15 12.08 14.38
CA LEU A 63 -1.66 11.04 13.48
C LEU A 63 -0.77 9.78 13.53
N LEU A 64 0.54 9.98 13.69
CA LEU A 64 1.52 8.89 13.85
C LEU A 64 1.28 8.04 15.10
N ALA A 65 0.57 8.57 16.11
CA ALA A 65 0.15 7.82 17.29
C ALA A 65 -0.96 6.78 16.99
N PHE A 66 -1.81 7.05 15.99
CA PHE A 66 -2.88 6.14 15.57
C PHE A 66 -2.44 5.12 14.52
N ILE A 67 -1.23 5.29 13.95
CA ILE A 67 -0.64 4.36 12.98
C ILE A 67 0.34 3.44 13.71
N LYS A 68 0.11 2.13 13.63
CA LYS A 68 1.04 1.13 14.19
C LYS A 68 2.42 1.26 13.55
N GLY A 69 3.40 1.70 14.34
CA GLY A 69 4.80 1.81 13.95
C GLY A 69 5.31 3.23 13.70
N SER A 70 4.47 4.27 13.85
CA SER A 70 4.88 5.69 13.72
C SER A 70 5.61 6.01 12.40
N LEU A 71 5.39 5.18 11.38
CA LEU A 71 5.99 5.22 10.06
C LEU A 71 4.87 5.06 9.06
N LEU A 72 4.82 5.95 8.07
CA LEU A 72 3.85 5.86 7.00
C LEU A 72 4.16 4.65 6.12
N PRO A 73 3.21 3.72 5.94
CA PRO A 73 3.46 2.54 5.15
C PRO A 73 3.67 2.91 3.68
N VAL A 74 4.88 2.69 3.17
CA VAL A 74 5.27 3.02 1.81
C VAL A 74 4.81 1.92 0.85
N CYS A 75 4.21 2.31 -0.28
CA CYS A 75 3.87 1.37 -1.35
C CYS A 75 5.11 1.09 -2.23
N PRO A 76 5.28 -0.14 -2.76
CA PRO A 76 6.49 -0.59 -3.47
C PRO A 76 6.78 0.07 -4.84
N GLY A 77 6.31 1.30 -5.07
CA GLY A 77 6.64 2.16 -6.20
C GLY A 77 7.36 3.45 -5.80
N GLY A 78 7.90 3.56 -4.58
CA GLY A 78 8.71 4.69 -4.13
C GLY A 78 7.97 6.01 -3.95
N ALA A 79 6.68 6.07 -4.27
CA ALA A 79 5.86 7.19 -3.86
C ALA A 79 5.63 7.08 -2.34
N PRO A 80 6.10 8.05 -1.51
CA PRO A 80 5.51 8.22 -0.18
C PRO A 80 4.02 8.32 -0.43
N THR A 81 3.20 7.50 0.24
CA THR A 81 1.74 7.53 0.11
C THR A 81 1.32 8.98 0.16
N PRO A 82 0.99 9.60 -0.99
CA PRO A 82 0.74 11.02 -0.94
C PRO A 82 -0.56 11.11 -0.15
N LEU A 83 -0.59 11.96 0.86
CA LEU A 83 -1.86 12.36 1.49
C LEU A 83 -2.74 13.14 0.49
N VAL A 84 -2.38 13.15 -0.79
CA VAL A 84 -3.27 13.32 -1.90
C VAL A 84 -4.29 12.19 -1.81
N ARG A 85 -5.42 12.53 -1.20
CA ARG A 85 -6.75 12.12 -1.66
C ARG A 85 -6.67 12.06 -3.19
N ARG A 86 -6.34 10.87 -3.73
CA ARG A 86 -6.61 10.57 -5.13
C ARG A 86 -8.12 10.64 -5.18
N SER A 87 -8.61 11.82 -5.57
CA SER A 87 -9.76 11.95 -6.42
C SER A 87 -9.89 10.66 -7.21
N ARG A 88 -10.81 9.79 -6.79
CA ARG A 88 -11.27 8.72 -7.65
C ARG A 88 -11.65 9.41 -8.97
N PRO A 89 -10.99 9.16 -10.11
CA PRO A 89 -11.71 9.31 -11.35
C PRO A 89 -12.78 8.22 -11.31
N ARG A 90 -14.00 8.59 -11.70
CA ARG A 90 -15.17 7.70 -11.72
C ARG A 90 -14.86 6.35 -12.34
#